data_AF-A0A9P7RMW9-F1
#
_entry.id   AF-A0A9P7RMW9-F1
#
_cell.length_a   1.000
_cell.length_b   1.000
_cell.length_c   1.000
_cell.angle_alpha   90.00
_cell.angle_beta   90.00
_cell.angle_gamma   90.00
#
_symmetry.space_group_name_H-M   'P 1'
#
loop_
_entity.id
_entity.type
_entity.pdbx_description
1 polymer ?
#
loop_
_entity_poly.entity_id
_entity_poly.type
_entity_poly.pdbx_seq_one_letter_code
_entity_poly.pdbx_strand_id
1 'polypeptide(L)'
;MADSNVPPQDIYFHQKNSAEHHEALILRDAVLKLRRNGAFVAVPLFRVNIEPMGPHPIGSYEIWAPAETFSSVFSYLCMNRGNLSILVHPLTEHARADHEIHSAWIGPPIPLDLSTLPVREDKIPLQYPSLKLGYSASRALSIEDRQRLGANVENTLLKHEPEAARAPTN
;
A
#
# COMPACT_ATOMS: atom_id res chain seq x y z
N MET A 1 -11.33 -12.02 -11.96
CA MET A 1 -10.92 -10.73 -12.57
C MET A 1 -9.84 -10.15 -11.67
N ALA A 2 -8.84 -9.47 -12.21
CA ALA A 2 -7.66 -9.08 -11.41
C ALA A 2 -7.99 -7.84 -10.57
N ASP A 3 -8.43 -8.07 -9.34
CA ASP A 3 -8.67 -7.02 -8.34
C ASP A 3 -7.36 -6.27 -8.02
N SER A 4 -7.51 -4.98 -7.66
CA SER A 4 -6.41 -4.03 -7.62
C SER A 4 -5.59 -3.96 -6.32
N ASN A 5 -4.70 -4.93 -6.11
CA ASN A 5 -3.66 -5.09 -5.09
C ASN A 5 -2.51 -4.05 -5.12
N VAL A 6 -2.71 -2.84 -5.64
CA VAL A 6 -1.69 -1.79 -5.58
C VAL A 6 -2.17 -0.79 -4.57
N PRO A 7 -1.64 -0.81 -3.33
CA PRO A 7 -2.26 -0.08 -2.25
C PRO A 7 -1.78 1.37 -2.22
N PRO A 8 -2.68 2.34 -2.06
CA PRO A 8 -2.34 3.62 -1.46
C PRO A 8 -1.88 3.46 -0.02
N GLN A 9 -1.07 4.40 0.42
CA GLN A 9 -0.73 4.60 1.81
C GLN A 9 -1.11 6.02 2.22
N ASP A 10 -2.06 6.18 3.15
CA ASP A 10 -2.41 7.49 3.71
C ASP A 10 -1.67 7.74 5.00
N ILE A 11 -0.85 8.78 5.02
CA ILE A 11 -0.08 9.21 6.18
C ILE A 11 -0.89 10.28 6.88
N TYR A 12 -1.17 10.07 8.17
CA TYR A 12 -2.01 10.97 8.95
C TYR A 12 -1.22 11.85 9.90
N PHE A 13 -1.73 13.05 10.12
CA PHE A 13 -1.25 13.98 11.13
C PHE A 13 -2.42 14.79 11.73
N HIS A 14 -2.34 15.15 13.01
CA HIS A 14 -3.33 16.03 13.62
C HIS A 14 -3.13 17.47 13.14
N GLN A 15 -4.18 18.10 12.62
CA GLN A 15 -4.12 19.38 11.90
C GLN A 15 -3.59 20.55 12.75
N LYS A 16 -3.81 20.48 14.08
CA LYS A 16 -3.36 21.48 15.05
C LYS A 16 -2.03 21.11 15.71
N ASN A 17 -1.41 19.99 15.33
CA ASN A 17 -0.12 19.55 15.82
C ASN A 17 0.95 19.86 14.78
N SER A 18 1.61 21.02 14.93
CA SER A 18 2.62 21.48 13.97
C SER A 18 3.84 20.56 13.89
N ALA A 19 4.20 19.89 14.99
CA ALA A 19 5.29 18.93 15.01
C ALA A 19 4.96 17.70 14.17
N GLU A 20 3.78 17.10 14.37
CA GLU A 20 3.34 15.93 13.60
C GLU A 20 3.16 16.26 12.12
N HIS A 21 2.61 17.43 11.79
CA HIS A 21 2.55 17.90 10.41
C HIS A 21 3.95 18.06 9.81
N HIS A 22 4.91 18.60 10.55
CA HIS A 22 6.29 18.73 10.08
C HIS A 22 6.95 17.37 9.83
N GLU A 23 6.80 16.41 10.75
CA GLU A 23 7.31 15.04 10.59
C GLU A 23 6.68 14.33 9.38
N ALA A 24 5.38 14.54 9.15
CA ALA A 24 4.69 14.00 7.97
C ALA A 24 5.29 14.55 6.66
N LEU A 25 5.62 15.84 6.61
CA LEU A 25 6.28 16.44 5.46
C LEU A 25 7.74 15.98 5.29
N ILE A 26 8.48 15.78 6.39
CA ILE A 26 9.84 15.20 6.35
C ILE A 26 9.79 13.79 5.74
N LEU A 27 8.85 12.95 6.19
CA LEU A 27 8.68 11.60 5.66
C LEU A 27 8.34 11.62 4.16
N ARG A 28 7.42 12.51 3.75
CA ARG A 28 7.07 12.71 2.34
C ARG A 28 8.30 13.09 1.50
N ASP A 29 9.10 14.03 1.97
CA ASP A 29 10.32 14.47 1.30
C ASP A 29 11.36 13.36 1.20
N ALA A 30 11.48 12.52 2.24
CA ALA A 30 12.37 11.37 2.23
C ALA A 30 11.95 10.33 1.17
N VAL A 31 10.65 10.01 1.07
CA VAL A 31 10.10 9.13 0.02
C VAL A 31 10.38 9.71 -1.37
N LEU A 32 10.18 11.02 -1.58
CA LEU A 32 10.47 11.67 -2.86
C LEU A 32 11.96 11.60 -3.23
N LYS A 33 12.88 11.79 -2.26
CA LYS A 33 14.32 11.66 -2.46
C LYS A 33 14.73 10.22 -2.80
N LEU A 34 14.19 9.24 -2.08
CA LEU A 34 14.46 7.81 -2.31
C LEU A 34 13.95 7.35 -3.67
N ARG A 35 12.76 7.80 -4.07
CA ARG A 35 12.25 7.60 -5.44
C ARG A 35 13.20 8.16 -6.48
N ARG A 36 13.63 9.42 -6.32
CA ARG A 36 14.56 10.07 -7.25
C ARG A 36 15.88 9.30 -7.37
N ASN A 37 16.34 8.72 -6.27
CA ASN A 37 17.59 7.96 -6.22
C ASN A 37 17.43 6.49 -6.66
N GLY A 38 16.23 6.06 -7.07
CA GLY A 38 15.98 4.71 -7.58
C GLY A 38 15.82 3.62 -6.52
N ALA A 39 15.60 3.97 -5.24
CA ALA A 39 15.41 2.97 -4.18
C ALA A 39 14.10 2.16 -4.35
N PHE A 40 13.04 2.82 -4.84
CA PHE A 40 11.74 2.24 -5.15
C PHE A 40 10.93 3.20 -6.02
N VAL A 41 9.78 2.73 -6.54
CA VAL A 41 8.76 3.60 -7.11
C VAL A 41 7.71 3.90 -6.05
N ALA A 42 7.45 5.18 -5.84
CA ALA A 42 6.38 5.68 -4.99
C ALA A 42 5.94 7.04 -5.53
N VAL A 43 4.66 7.38 -5.45
CA VAL A 43 4.14 8.65 -5.94
C VAL A 43 3.25 9.27 -4.87
N PRO A 44 3.82 10.11 -3.99
CA PRO A 44 3.03 10.95 -3.11
C PRO A 44 2.15 11.89 -3.94
N LEU A 45 0.86 12.00 -3.57
CA LEU A 45 -0.01 13.01 -4.15
C LEU A 45 0.58 14.41 -3.94
N PHE A 46 0.36 15.30 -4.91
CA PHE A 46 0.81 16.70 -4.79
C PHE A 46 0.15 17.39 -3.60
N ARG A 47 -1.15 17.16 -3.41
CA ARG A 47 -1.95 17.75 -2.34
C ARG A 47 -1.62 17.11 -1.00
N VAL A 48 -1.51 17.95 0.03
CA VAL A 48 -1.57 17.56 1.44
C VAL A 48 -2.89 18.10 1.99
N ASN A 49 -3.73 17.22 2.52
CA ASN A 49 -5.00 17.60 3.12
C ASN A 49 -4.71 18.14 4.52
N ILE A 50 -4.83 19.46 4.70
CA ILE A 50 -4.61 20.13 6.01
C ILE A 50 -5.85 20.10 6.91
N GLU A 51 -6.96 19.55 6.41
CA GLU A 51 -8.26 19.38 7.05
C GLU A 51 -8.84 18.02 6.67
N PRO A 52 -9.86 17.49 7.39
CA PRO A 52 -10.50 16.23 7.05
C PRO A 52 -11.03 16.25 5.61
N MET A 53 -10.87 15.14 4.88
CA MET A 53 -11.29 15.04 3.47
C MET A 53 -11.71 13.61 3.15
N GLY A 54 -12.92 13.44 2.59
CA GLY A 54 -13.46 12.11 2.29
C GLY A 54 -13.52 11.24 3.55
N PRO A 55 -13.03 9.98 3.53
CA PRO A 55 -13.08 9.10 4.70
C PRO A 55 -12.03 9.45 5.76
N HIS A 56 -11.11 10.37 5.47
CA HIS A 56 -9.98 10.71 6.31
C HIS A 56 -10.38 11.79 7.34
N PRO A 57 -10.44 11.45 8.64
CA PRO A 57 -11.00 12.33 9.67
C PRO A 57 -10.01 13.39 10.16
N ILE A 58 -8.72 13.25 9.83
CA ILE A 58 -7.67 14.22 10.17
C ILE A 58 -6.84 14.60 8.95
N GLY A 59 -5.82 15.45 9.15
CA GLY A 59 -4.91 15.83 8.07
C GLY A 59 -4.20 14.60 7.51
N SER A 60 -4.05 14.55 6.19
CA SER A 60 -3.46 13.38 5.52
C SER A 60 -2.79 13.72 4.19
N TYR A 61 -1.95 12.80 3.71
CA TYR A 61 -1.60 12.73 2.29
C TYR A 61 -1.40 11.28 1.86
N GLU A 62 -1.67 11.01 0.60
CA GLU A 62 -1.57 9.67 0.01
C GLU A 62 -0.21 9.46 -0.66
N ILE A 63 0.31 8.24 -0.61
CA ILE A 63 1.39 7.72 -1.42
C ILE A 63 0.87 6.50 -2.19
N TRP A 64 0.94 6.55 -3.51
CA TRP A 64 0.75 5.36 -4.33
C TRP A 64 2.07 4.61 -4.50
N ALA A 65 2.08 3.28 -4.35
CA ALA A 65 3.25 2.46 -4.61
C ALA A 65 2.87 1.20 -5.41
N PRO A 66 3.47 0.95 -6.59
CA PRO A 66 3.14 -0.21 -7.42
C PRO A 66 3.59 -1.52 -6.75
N ALA A 67 2.94 -2.63 -7.12
CA ALA A 67 3.16 -3.95 -6.50
C ALA A 67 4.65 -4.38 -6.55
N GLU A 68 5.36 -4.00 -7.60
CA GLU A 68 6.78 -4.29 -7.85
C GLU A 68 7.70 -3.70 -6.78
N THR A 69 7.34 -2.56 -6.18
CA THR A 69 8.14 -1.90 -5.15
C THR A 69 7.39 -1.64 -3.86
N PHE A 70 6.16 -2.15 -3.74
CA PHE A 70 5.31 -1.97 -2.57
C PHE A 70 6.00 -2.48 -1.30
N SER A 71 6.62 -3.66 -1.33
CA SER A 71 7.33 -4.20 -0.16
C SER A 71 8.44 -3.27 0.33
N SER A 72 9.23 -2.71 -0.57
CA SER A 72 10.29 -1.74 -0.23
C SER A 72 9.72 -0.46 0.39
N VAL A 73 8.62 0.07 -0.16
CA VAL A 73 7.95 1.27 0.38
C VAL A 73 7.36 0.97 1.76
N PHE A 74 6.61 -0.14 1.89
CA PHE A 74 6.01 -0.58 3.14
C PHE A 74 7.06 -0.77 4.24
N SER A 75 8.15 -1.49 3.95
CA SER A 75 9.26 -1.69 4.90
C SER A 75 9.90 -0.37 5.31
N TYR A 76 10.12 0.56 4.37
CA TYR A 76 10.66 1.87 4.69
C TYR A 76 9.73 2.64 5.63
N LEU A 77 8.41 2.68 5.35
CA LEU A 77 7.43 3.35 6.19
C LEU A 77 7.36 2.72 7.60
N CYS A 78 7.38 1.39 7.71
CA CYS A 78 7.46 0.69 9.01
C CYS A 78 8.62 1.16 9.88
N MET A 79 9.80 1.38 9.28
CA MET A 79 11.00 1.77 10.01
C MET A 79 11.11 3.28 10.27
N ASN A 80 10.48 4.13 9.44
CA ASN A 80 10.77 5.56 9.41
C ASN A 80 9.57 6.47 9.71
N ARG A 81 8.36 5.93 9.95
CA ARG A 81 7.16 6.73 10.23
C ARG A 81 7.20 7.55 11.54
N GLY A 82 8.15 7.26 12.43
CA GLY A 82 8.14 7.81 13.79
C GLY A 82 6.83 7.48 14.50
N ASN A 83 6.09 8.53 14.90
CA ASN A 83 4.81 8.39 15.60
C ASN A 83 3.58 8.49 14.69
N LEU A 84 3.75 8.70 13.38
CA LEU A 84 2.64 8.87 12.44
C LEU A 84 1.87 7.57 12.25
N SER A 85 0.56 7.67 12.08
CA SER A 85 -0.29 6.55 11.67
C SER A 85 -0.40 6.49 10.16
N ILE A 86 -0.36 5.27 9.60
CA ILE A 86 -0.44 5.07 8.15
C ILE A 86 -1.50 4.00 7.84
N LEU A 87 -2.53 4.37 7.09
CA LEU A 87 -3.48 3.42 6.50
C LEU A 87 -2.86 2.87 5.22
N VAL A 88 -2.90 1.56 5.04
CA VAL A 88 -2.51 0.88 3.80
C VAL A 88 -3.72 0.10 3.33
N HIS A 89 -4.22 0.37 2.13
CA HIS A 89 -5.41 -0.31 1.62
C HIS A 89 -5.27 -0.57 0.12
N PRO A 90 -5.85 -1.65 -0.45
CA PRO A 90 -5.88 -1.85 -1.90
C PRO A 90 -6.83 -0.85 -2.59
N LEU A 91 -6.88 -0.86 -3.93
CA LEU A 91 -7.81 -0.05 -4.73
C LEU A 91 -8.69 -0.91 -5.61
N THR A 92 -9.62 -1.66 -5.05
CA THR A 92 -10.55 -2.53 -5.80
C THR A 92 -11.82 -1.77 -6.23
N GLU A 93 -12.79 -2.47 -6.81
CA GLU A 93 -14.13 -1.91 -7.04
C GLU A 93 -14.91 -1.72 -5.73
N HIS A 94 -14.40 -2.19 -4.59
CA HIS A 94 -15.06 -2.17 -3.29
C HIS A 94 -14.42 -1.15 -2.34
N ALA A 95 -14.41 0.13 -2.74
CA ALA A 95 -13.75 1.22 -2.01
C ALA A 95 -14.02 1.22 -0.49
N ARG A 96 -15.28 1.05 -0.05
CA ARG A 96 -15.58 0.94 1.38
C ARG A 96 -14.90 -0.25 2.04
N ALA A 97 -14.96 -1.44 1.43
CA ALA A 97 -14.32 -2.63 1.97
C ALA A 97 -12.80 -2.48 2.00
N ASP A 98 -12.22 -1.79 1.02
CA ASP A 98 -10.78 -1.54 0.98
C ASP A 98 -10.30 -0.73 2.18
N HIS A 99 -11.04 0.31 2.55
CA HIS A 99 -10.71 1.16 3.70
C HIS A 99 -11.08 0.50 5.04
N GLU A 100 -12.06 -0.41 5.06
CA GLU A 100 -12.58 -1.04 6.27
C GLU A 100 -11.88 -2.37 6.57
N ILE A 101 -12.08 -3.37 5.72
CA ILE A 101 -11.72 -4.77 6.00
C ILE A 101 -10.50 -5.29 5.23
N HIS A 102 -10.16 -4.71 4.07
CA HIS A 102 -8.95 -5.08 3.33
C HIS A 102 -7.75 -4.21 3.72
N SER A 103 -7.93 -3.30 4.68
CA SER A 103 -6.90 -2.38 5.13
C SER A 103 -5.94 -3.00 6.12
N ALA A 104 -4.75 -2.40 6.20
CA ALA A 104 -3.77 -2.61 7.24
C ALA A 104 -3.34 -1.24 7.79
N TRP A 105 -2.80 -1.24 9.00
CA TRP A 105 -2.27 -0.04 9.64
C TRP A 105 -0.80 -0.22 10.02
N ILE A 106 0.01 0.80 9.71
CA ILE A 106 1.34 0.94 10.28
C ILE A 106 1.26 1.97 11.41
N GLY A 107 1.35 1.49 12.65
CA GLY A 107 1.08 2.30 13.83
C GLY A 107 -0.38 2.22 14.29
N PRO A 108 -0.80 3.09 15.22
CA PRO A 108 -2.16 3.07 15.77
C PRO A 108 -3.21 3.39 14.69
N PRO A 109 -4.31 2.63 14.59
CA PRO A 109 -5.37 2.92 13.63
C PRO A 109 -6.15 4.20 14.00
N ILE A 110 -6.64 4.90 12.99
CA ILE A 110 -7.53 6.06 13.15
C ILE A 110 -8.93 5.67 12.64
N PRO A 111 -10.01 5.88 13.42
CA PRO A 111 -11.36 5.58 12.98
C PRO A 111 -11.78 6.44 11.78
N LEU A 112 -12.00 5.82 10.61
CA LEU A 112 -12.39 6.50 9.37
C LEU A 112 -13.90 6.80 9.33
N ASP A 113 -14.29 7.84 8.58
CA ASP A 113 -15.70 8.08 8.22
C ASP A 113 -16.05 7.33 6.93
N LEU A 114 -16.45 6.07 7.07
CA LEU A 114 -16.78 5.22 5.93
C LEU A 114 -18.08 5.62 5.21
N SER A 115 -18.87 6.56 5.76
CA SER A 115 -20.13 6.99 5.15
C SER A 115 -19.92 7.75 3.84
N THR A 116 -18.72 8.27 3.62
CA THR A 116 -18.36 9.02 2.41
C THR A 116 -17.96 8.11 1.24
N LEU A 117 -17.81 6.80 1.46
CA LEU A 117 -17.32 5.85 0.45
C LEU A 117 -18.47 5.05 -0.18
N PRO A 118 -18.45 4.85 -1.51
CA PRO A 118 -19.38 3.93 -2.15
C PRO A 118 -19.05 2.49 -1.76
N VAL A 119 -20.09 1.65 -1.68
CA VAL A 119 -19.92 0.21 -1.44
C VAL A 119 -19.29 -0.48 -2.65
N ARG A 120 -19.59 0.02 -3.84
CA ARG A 120 -19.04 -0.46 -5.10
C ARG A 120 -18.92 0.69 -6.10
N GLU A 121 -17.83 0.70 -6.86
CA GLU A 121 -17.62 1.60 -7.98
C GLU A 121 -17.80 0.88 -9.32
N ASP A 122 -18.35 1.58 -10.31
CA ASP A 122 -18.52 1.03 -11.67
C ASP A 122 -17.18 0.84 -12.41
N LYS A 123 -16.14 1.56 -11.98
CA LYS A 123 -14.80 1.53 -12.56
C LYS A 123 -13.76 1.59 -11.46
N ILE A 124 -12.72 0.76 -11.59
CA ILE A 124 -11.56 0.81 -10.72
C ILE A 124 -10.78 2.11 -11.00
N PRO A 125 -10.51 2.95 -9.98
CA PRO A 125 -9.75 4.18 -10.16
C PRO A 125 -8.26 3.86 -10.39
N LEU A 126 -7.84 3.84 -11.65
CA LEU A 126 -6.43 3.68 -12.00
C LEU A 126 -5.63 4.93 -11.64
N GLN A 127 -4.63 4.78 -10.77
CA GLN A 127 -3.66 5.82 -10.47
C GLN A 127 -2.39 5.64 -11.33
N TYR A 128 -1.94 6.74 -11.94
CA TYR A 128 -0.70 6.84 -12.73
C TYR A 128 -0.52 5.80 -13.87
N PRO A 129 -1.51 5.60 -14.76
CA PRO A 129 -1.43 4.59 -15.83
C PRO A 129 -0.28 4.79 -16.83
N SER A 130 0.21 6.03 -16.97
CA SER A 130 1.36 6.35 -17.84
C SER A 130 2.67 5.67 -17.41
N LEU A 131 2.78 5.26 -16.14
CA LEU A 131 3.98 4.60 -15.62
C LEU A 131 4.09 3.13 -16.06
N LYS A 132 3.00 2.50 -16.50
CA LYS A 132 2.99 1.07 -16.86
C LYS A 132 3.54 0.14 -15.76
N LEU A 133 3.20 0.45 -14.52
CA LEU A 133 3.56 -0.33 -13.32
C LEU A 133 2.30 -0.76 -12.58
N GLY A 134 2.42 -1.73 -11.68
CA GLY A 134 1.26 -2.30 -10.99
C GLY A 134 0.24 -2.84 -12.00
N TYR A 135 -0.99 -2.33 -11.96
CA TYR A 135 -2.06 -2.74 -12.90
C TYR A 135 -1.76 -2.43 -14.36
N SER A 136 -0.95 -1.42 -14.61
CA SER A 136 -0.58 -1.04 -15.98
C SER A 136 0.67 -1.78 -16.46
N ALA A 137 1.23 -2.71 -15.67
CA ALA A 137 2.40 -3.49 -16.04
C ALA A 137 2.09 -4.49 -17.15
N SER A 138 3.00 -4.62 -18.11
CA SER A 138 2.86 -5.55 -19.24
C SER A 138 3.18 -7.00 -18.89
N ARG A 139 3.77 -7.28 -17.73
CA ARG A 139 4.23 -8.61 -17.35
C ARG A 139 4.15 -8.86 -15.83
N ALA A 140 3.04 -9.42 -15.38
CA ALA A 140 2.92 -10.04 -14.06
C ALA A 140 3.23 -11.55 -14.16
N LEU A 141 3.58 -12.19 -13.03
CA LEU A 141 3.66 -13.66 -12.97
C LEU A 141 2.29 -14.25 -13.29
N SER A 142 2.23 -15.13 -14.29
CA SER A 142 1.00 -15.87 -14.59
C SER A 142 0.65 -16.85 -13.46
N ILE A 143 -0.58 -17.37 -13.45
CA ILE A 143 -0.96 -18.44 -12.51
C ILE A 143 -0.02 -19.64 -12.69
N GLU A 144 0.33 -19.98 -13.93
CA GLU A 144 1.24 -21.09 -14.24
C GLU A 144 2.66 -20.82 -13.69
N ASP A 145 3.18 -19.60 -13.84
CA ASP A 145 4.48 -19.23 -13.27
C ASP A 145 4.48 -19.39 -11.74
N ARG A 146 3.42 -18.92 -11.08
CA ARG A 146 3.28 -19.04 -9.62
C ARG A 146 3.17 -20.50 -9.17
N GLN A 147 2.42 -21.33 -9.90
CA GLN A 147 2.32 -22.77 -9.64
C GLN A 147 3.68 -23.45 -9.78
N ARG A 148 4.43 -23.12 -10.84
CA ARG A 148 5.78 -23.66 -11.06
C ARG A 148 6.75 -23.27 -9.95
N LEU A 149 6.72 -22.01 -9.51
CA LEU A 149 7.51 -21.53 -8.38
C LEU A 149 7.14 -22.26 -7.08
N GLY A 150 5.85 -22.42 -6.80
CA GLY A 150 5.37 -23.16 -5.62
C GLY A 150 5.82 -24.63 -5.63
N ALA A 151 5.69 -25.32 -6.75
CA ALA A 151 6.18 -26.69 -6.90
C ALA A 151 7.70 -26.78 -6.69
N ASN A 152 8.47 -25.77 -7.10
CA ASN A 152 9.90 -25.74 -6.84
C ASN A 152 10.24 -25.57 -5.35
N VAL A 153 9.46 -24.79 -4.60
CA VAL A 153 9.60 -24.66 -3.14
C VAL A 153 9.39 -26.03 -2.49
N GLU A 154 8.30 -26.73 -2.83
CA GLU A 154 8.00 -28.06 -2.28
C GLU A 154 9.10 -29.09 -2.61
N ASN A 155 9.65 -29.03 -3.82
CA ASN A 155 10.65 -29.99 -4.30
C ASN A 155 12.09 -29.72 -3.82
N THR A 156 12.39 -28.49 -3.40
CA THR A 156 13.76 -28.05 -3.08
C THR A 156 13.90 -27.69 -1.60
N LEU A 157 13.10 -26.72 -1.12
CA LEU A 157 13.23 -26.17 0.23
C LEU A 157 12.90 -27.23 1.29
N LEU A 158 11.80 -27.98 1.12
CA LEU A 158 11.36 -28.98 2.10
C LEU A 158 12.27 -30.22 2.22
N LYS A 159 13.24 -30.38 1.31
CA LYS A 159 14.26 -31.44 1.41
C LYS A 159 15.44 -31.05 2.27
N HIS A 160 15.71 -29.75 2.41
CA HIS A 160 16.93 -29.23 3.02
C HIS A 160 16.67 -28.36 4.25
N GLU A 161 15.46 -27.83 4.41
CA GLU A 161 15.07 -26.95 5.52
C GLU A 161 14.06 -27.67 6.43
N PRO A 162 14.50 -28.36 7.50
CA PRO A 162 13.61 -29.18 8.35
C PRO A 162 12.59 -28.37 9.16
N GLU A 163 12.82 -27.07 9.34
CA GLU A 163 11.89 -26.16 10.02
C GLU A 163 10.78 -25.63 9.11
N ALA A 164 10.88 -25.84 7.79
CA ALA A 164 9.86 -25.42 6.85
C ALA A 164 8.66 -26.36 6.88
N ALA A 165 7.47 -25.80 7.11
CA ALA A 165 6.22 -26.56 7.11
C ALA A 165 5.91 -27.11 5.71
N ARG A 166 5.53 -28.38 5.63
CA ARG A 166 5.11 -29.02 4.38
C ARG A 166 3.67 -28.63 4.05
N ALA A 167 3.36 -28.53 2.76
CA ALA A 167 1.97 -28.37 2.32
C ALA A 167 1.10 -29.54 2.83
N PRO A 168 -0.14 -29.29 3.28
CA PRO A 168 -1.07 -30.35 3.68
C PRO A 168 -1.33 -31.32 2.51
N THR A 169 -1.29 -32.62 2.78
CA THR A 169 -1.79 -33.65 1.86
C THR A 169 -3.29 -33.77 2.06
N ASN A 170 -4.07 -33.04 1.27
CA ASN A 170 -5.51 -33.30 1.15
C ASN A 170 -5.76 -34.46 0.19
#